data_AF-A0AAT9T657-F1
#
_entry.id   AF-A0AAT9T657-F1
#
_cell.length_a   1.000
_cell.length_b   1.000
_cell.length_c   1.000
_cell.angle_alpha   90.00
_cell.angle_beta   90.00
_cell.angle_gamma   90.00
#
_symmetry.space_group_name_H-M   'P 1'
#
loop_
_entity.id
_entity.type
_entity.pdbx_description
1 polymer ?
#
loop_
_entity_poly.entity_id
_entity_poly.type
_entity_poly.pdbx_seq_one_letter_code
_entity_poly.pdbx_strand_id
1 'polypeptide(L)'
;MIWTPEDVARDQVRRQAAGMTGAQVDQAVDTAVVRVRETRQELRSPVAVREFAADPQELADRWAALLTEWQRVAAHLAASGAGVYDGDLDEKGSAWAREREERRTTALRTHAAWTEQQREKRDELCAEVWLGAAAGRRVRAVAARAGLTPNEVLVQLVERVSVDDDGVVSVAPFTPGRTAGLSEER
;
A
#
# COMPACT_ATOMS: atom_id res chain seq x y z
N MET A 1 6.37 5.36 -0.57
CA MET A 1 7.29 4.26 -0.93
C MET A 1 8.45 4.89 -1.70
N ILE A 2 9.55 5.19 -1.01
CA ILE A 2 10.70 5.86 -1.62
C ILE A 2 11.56 4.78 -2.28
N TRP A 3 11.79 4.89 -3.58
CA TRP A 3 12.73 4.02 -4.29
C TRP A 3 14.14 4.53 -4.02
N THR A 4 15.06 3.64 -3.66
CA THR A 4 16.48 4.03 -3.64
C THR A 4 17.04 4.09 -5.06
N PRO A 5 18.16 4.79 -5.30
CA PRO A 5 18.83 4.75 -6.59
C PRO A 5 19.16 3.32 -7.06
N GLU A 6 19.50 2.41 -6.14
CA GLU A 6 19.76 0.99 -6.43
C GLU A 6 18.48 0.24 -6.85
N ASP A 7 17.34 0.52 -6.21
CA ASP A 7 16.06 -0.08 -6.62
C ASP A 7 15.67 0.36 -8.02
N VAL A 8 15.85 1.65 -8.34
CA VAL A 8 15.59 2.19 -9.69
C VAL A 8 16.53 1.54 -10.70
N ALA A 9 17.83 1.48 -10.38
CA ALA A 9 18.83 0.90 -11.26
C ALA A 9 18.53 -0.58 -11.55
N ARG A 10 18.21 -1.37 -10.53
CA ARG A 10 17.95 -2.80 -10.68
C ARG A 10 16.69 -3.07 -11.50
N ASP A 11 15.61 -2.33 -11.28
CA ASP A 11 14.38 -2.42 -12.08
C ASP A 11 14.65 -2.07 -13.55
N GLN A 12 15.37 -0.97 -13.78
CA GLN A 12 15.68 -0.50 -15.12
C GLN A 12 16.58 -1.49 -15.87
N VAL A 13 17.69 -1.92 -15.26
CA VAL A 13 18.64 -2.86 -15.88
C VAL A 13 17.96 -4.19 -16.15
N ARG A 14 17.17 -4.74 -15.23
CA ARG A 14 16.44 -5.99 -15.44
C ARG A 14 15.55 -5.94 -16.69
N ARG A 15 14.82 -4.84 -16.89
CA ARG A 15 13.95 -4.66 -18.07
C ARG A 15 14.73 -4.48 -19.37
N GLN A 16 15.87 -3.78 -19.31
CA GLN A 16 16.69 -3.49 -20.48
C GLN A 16 17.56 -4.67 -20.90
N ALA A 17 18.12 -5.40 -19.93
CA ALA A 17 19.06 -6.48 -20.16
C ALA A 17 18.38 -7.76 -20.67
N ALA A 18 17.07 -7.94 -20.46
CA ALA A 18 16.35 -9.12 -20.89
C ALA A 18 16.52 -9.36 -22.40
N GLY A 19 17.13 -10.49 -22.77
CA GLY A 19 17.42 -10.82 -24.17
C GLY A 19 18.68 -10.18 -24.74
N MET A 20 19.47 -9.44 -23.95
CA MET A 20 20.75 -8.89 -24.40
C MET A 20 21.85 -9.95 -24.44
N THR A 21 22.69 -9.88 -25.46
CA THR A 21 23.94 -10.66 -25.56
C THR A 21 25.03 -10.06 -24.67
N GLY A 22 26.10 -10.84 -24.41
CA GLY A 22 27.24 -10.34 -23.63
C GLY A 22 27.87 -9.08 -24.20
N ALA A 23 28.04 -8.99 -25.52
CA ALA A 23 28.57 -7.80 -26.17
C ALA A 23 27.68 -6.55 -25.95
N GLN A 24 26.35 -6.72 -25.93
CA GLN A 24 25.42 -5.62 -25.66
C GLN A 24 25.45 -5.19 -24.19
N VAL A 25 25.60 -6.14 -23.27
CA VAL A 25 25.77 -5.85 -21.85
C VAL A 25 27.10 -5.13 -21.60
N ASP A 26 28.20 -5.56 -22.23
CA ASP A 26 29.50 -4.90 -22.12
C ASP A 26 29.45 -3.46 -22.65
N GLN A 27 28.78 -3.22 -23.78
CA GLN A 27 28.56 -1.88 -24.30
C GLN A 27 27.74 -1.00 -23.32
N ALA A 28 26.76 -1.58 -22.63
CA ALA A 28 25.98 -0.87 -21.63
C ALA A 28 26.82 -0.53 -20.39
N VAL A 29 27.72 -1.43 -19.96
CA VAL A 29 28.71 -1.17 -18.90
C VAL A 29 29.62 -0.01 -19.29
N ASP A 30 30.19 -0.02 -20.50
CA ASP A 30 31.08 1.05 -20.98
C ASP A 30 30.37 2.40 -21.02
N THR A 31 29.11 2.41 -21.49
CA THR A 31 28.27 3.61 -21.48
C THR A 31 28.06 4.12 -20.06
N ALA A 32 27.73 3.24 -19.11
CA ALA A 32 27.54 3.63 -17.71
C ALA A 32 28.82 4.16 -17.06
N VAL A 33 29.99 3.60 -17.39
CA VAL A 33 31.30 4.10 -16.93
C VAL A 33 31.52 5.55 -17.37
N VAL A 34 31.28 5.84 -18.66
CA VAL A 34 31.40 7.20 -19.21
C VAL A 34 30.45 8.15 -18.48
N ARG A 35 29.19 7.75 -18.31
CA ARG A 35 28.18 8.59 -17.63
C ARG A 35 28.51 8.88 -16.17
N VAL A 36 29.00 7.89 -15.42
CA VAL A 36 29.47 8.10 -14.04
C VAL A 36 30.63 9.10 -13.99
N ARG A 37 31.54 9.05 -14.96
CA ARG A 37 32.65 10.00 -15.04
C ARG A 37 32.15 11.42 -15.34
N GLU A 38 31.27 11.57 -16.32
CA GLU A 38 30.68 12.85 -16.72
C GLU A 38 29.94 13.51 -15.54
N THR A 39 29.02 12.79 -14.89
CA THR A 39 28.22 13.35 -13.80
C THR A 39 29.07 13.70 -12.57
N ARG A 40 30.11 12.91 -12.26
CA ARG A 40 31.08 13.26 -11.21
C ARG A 40 31.91 14.49 -11.57
N GLN A 41 32.21 14.71 -12.86
CA GLN A 41 32.92 15.89 -13.31
C GLN A 41 32.04 17.14 -13.21
N GLU A 42 30.76 17.03 -13.57
CA GLU A 42 29.76 18.09 -13.41
C GLU A 42 29.57 18.49 -11.93
N LEU A 43 29.59 17.54 -11.01
CA LEU A 43 29.58 17.83 -9.56
C LEU A 43 30.81 18.63 -9.09
N ARG A 44 31.98 18.42 -9.72
CA ARG A 44 33.22 19.13 -9.37
C ARG A 44 33.34 20.50 -10.02
N SER A 45 32.62 20.75 -11.11
CA SER A 45 32.60 22.01 -11.83
C SER A 45 31.14 22.42 -12.06
N PRO A 46 30.48 22.97 -11.03
CA PRO A 46 29.05 23.24 -11.10
C PRO A 46 28.78 24.31 -12.16
N VAL A 47 28.23 23.86 -13.30
CA VAL A 47 27.54 24.75 -14.24
C VAL A 47 26.30 25.27 -13.52
N ALA A 48 25.91 26.53 -13.75
CA ALA A 48 24.72 27.10 -13.15
C ALA A 48 23.51 26.16 -13.33
N VAL A 49 23.07 25.56 -12.23
CA VAL A 49 21.98 24.59 -12.21
C VAL A 49 20.71 25.34 -12.64
N ARG A 50 20.11 24.92 -13.76
CA ARG A 50 18.82 25.45 -14.18
C ARG A 50 17.77 25.04 -13.15
N GLU A 51 16.83 25.93 -12.85
CA GLU A 51 15.77 25.76 -11.85
C GLU A 51 14.93 24.45 -11.99
N PHE A 52 14.97 23.82 -13.17
CA PHE A 52 14.26 22.58 -13.48
C PHE A 52 15.18 21.39 -13.81
N ALA A 53 16.49 21.50 -13.59
CA ALA A 53 17.40 20.38 -13.77
C ALA A 53 17.21 19.38 -12.62
N ALA A 54 17.32 18.09 -12.94
CA ALA A 54 17.42 17.05 -11.92
C ALA A 54 18.61 17.37 -11.00
N ASP A 55 18.49 17.05 -9.71
CA ASP A 55 19.58 17.23 -8.75
C ASP A 55 20.83 16.51 -9.29
N PRO A 56 21.94 17.23 -9.56
CA PRO A 56 23.17 16.64 -10.05
C PRO A 56 23.70 15.51 -9.15
N GLN A 57 23.45 15.59 -7.83
CA GLN A 57 23.83 14.55 -6.89
C GLN A 57 22.99 13.30 -7.08
N GLU A 58 21.66 13.43 -7.13
CA GLU A 58 20.76 12.31 -7.41
C GLU A 58 21.07 11.64 -8.77
N LEU A 59 21.43 12.45 -9.78
CA LEU A 59 21.82 11.94 -11.09
C LEU A 59 23.12 11.13 -11.03
N ALA A 60 24.12 11.63 -10.30
CA ALA A 60 25.39 10.92 -10.10
C ALA A 60 25.19 9.60 -9.33
N ASP A 61 24.38 9.62 -8.27
CA ASP A 61 24.05 8.43 -7.47
C ASP A 61 23.29 7.40 -8.31
N ARG A 62 22.33 7.84 -9.14
CA ARG A 62 21.62 6.96 -10.08
C ARG A 62 22.55 6.31 -11.09
N TRP A 63 23.47 7.06 -11.71
CA TRP A 63 24.42 6.48 -12.66
C TRP A 63 25.41 5.52 -12.00
N ALA A 64 25.85 5.81 -10.78
CA ALA A 64 26.69 4.90 -10.01
C ALA A 64 25.97 3.58 -9.73
N ALA A 65 24.70 3.64 -9.30
CA ALA A 65 23.87 2.47 -9.08
C ALA A 65 23.63 1.67 -10.38
N LEU A 66 23.35 2.35 -11.50
CA LEU A 66 23.20 1.70 -12.81
C LEU A 66 24.48 0.96 -13.23
N LEU A 67 25.66 1.57 -13.05
CA LEU A 67 26.92 0.91 -13.35
C LEU A 67 27.11 -0.36 -12.52
N THR A 68 26.87 -0.30 -11.22
CA THR A 68 26.95 -1.47 -10.33
C THR A 68 26.02 -2.60 -10.77
N GLU A 69 24.78 -2.29 -11.16
CA GLU A 69 23.83 -3.30 -11.63
C GLU A 69 24.18 -3.87 -13.01
N TRP A 70 24.68 -3.05 -13.94
CA TRP A 70 25.18 -3.55 -15.22
C TRP A 70 26.39 -4.49 -15.05
N GLN A 71 27.33 -4.14 -14.18
CA GLN A 71 28.48 -5.00 -13.87
C GLN A 71 28.05 -6.33 -13.24
N ARG A 72 27.02 -6.32 -12.38
CA ARG A 72 26.43 -7.54 -11.80
C ARG A 72 25.84 -8.44 -12.90
N VAL A 73 25.11 -7.87 -13.84
CA VAL A 73 24.53 -8.61 -14.98
C VAL A 73 25.63 -9.19 -15.88
N ALA A 74 26.66 -8.41 -16.20
CA ALA A 74 27.81 -8.88 -16.95
C ALA A 74 28.51 -10.07 -16.25
N ALA A 75 28.74 -9.96 -14.95
CA ALA A 75 29.35 -11.02 -14.15
C ALA A 75 28.46 -12.27 -14.10
N HIS A 76 27.14 -12.12 -13.96
CA HIS A 76 26.20 -13.23 -14.00
C HIS A 76 26.22 -13.93 -15.36
N LEU A 77 26.19 -13.16 -16.46
CA LEU A 77 26.20 -13.71 -17.81
C LEU A 77 27.50 -14.49 -18.08
N ALA A 78 28.66 -13.91 -17.72
CA ALA A 78 29.95 -14.57 -17.82
C ALA A 78 30.02 -15.86 -16.98
N ALA A 79 29.47 -15.86 -15.76
CA ALA A 79 29.46 -17.03 -14.89
C ALA A 79 28.50 -18.13 -15.37
N SER A 80 27.35 -17.74 -15.96
CA SER A 80 26.36 -18.68 -16.49
C SER A 80 26.80 -19.37 -17.79
N GLY A 81 27.73 -18.75 -18.52
CA GLY A 81 28.11 -19.18 -19.86
C GLY A 81 26.99 -19.04 -20.91
N ALA A 82 25.86 -18.44 -20.54
CA ALA A 82 24.75 -18.20 -21.46
C ALA A 82 25.14 -17.10 -22.47
N GLY A 83 24.79 -17.30 -23.74
CA GLY A 83 25.05 -16.31 -24.78
C GLY A 83 24.14 -15.07 -24.70
N VAL A 84 23.06 -15.16 -23.93
CA VAL A 84 22.02 -14.14 -23.77
C VAL A 84 21.58 -14.09 -22.31
N TYR A 85 21.34 -12.89 -21.78
CA TYR A 85 20.83 -12.68 -20.44
C TYR A 85 19.35 -13.03 -20.35
N ASP A 86 19.05 -14.03 -19.55
CA ASP A 86 17.72 -14.40 -19.09
C ASP A 86 17.58 -14.02 -17.61
N GLY A 87 16.71 -13.05 -17.32
CA GLY A 87 16.47 -12.58 -15.97
C GLY A 87 15.85 -13.63 -15.04
N ASP A 88 15.24 -14.69 -15.59
CA ASP A 88 14.67 -15.77 -14.79
C ASP A 88 15.75 -16.74 -14.27
N LEU A 89 16.90 -16.82 -14.96
CA LEU A 89 18.08 -17.58 -14.49
C LEU A 89 18.95 -16.79 -13.51
N ASP A 90 18.69 -15.49 -13.37
CA ASP A 90 19.32 -14.63 -12.38
C ASP A 90 18.57 -14.69 -11.05
N GLU A 91 18.94 -15.64 -10.19
CA GLU A 91 18.31 -15.86 -8.88
C GLU A 91 18.25 -14.58 -8.04
N LYS A 92 19.32 -13.78 -8.05
CA LYS A 92 19.40 -12.54 -7.27
C LYS A 92 18.45 -11.49 -7.83
N GLY A 93 18.42 -11.31 -9.14
CA GLY A 93 17.49 -10.39 -9.82
C GLY A 93 16.03 -10.81 -9.66
N SER A 94 15.76 -12.11 -9.68
CA SER A 94 14.43 -12.69 -9.54
C SER A 94 13.91 -12.68 -8.10
N ALA A 95 14.76 -12.94 -7.11
CA ALA A 95 14.40 -12.81 -5.71
C ALA A 95 14.03 -11.36 -5.34
N TRP A 96 14.84 -10.38 -5.77
CA TRP A 96 14.54 -8.97 -5.53
C TRP A 96 13.21 -8.55 -6.17
N ALA A 97 12.92 -8.97 -7.40
CA ALA A 97 11.68 -8.58 -8.07
C ALA A 97 10.43 -9.19 -7.40
N ARG A 98 10.52 -10.44 -6.92
CA ARG A 98 9.42 -11.06 -6.15
C ARG A 98 9.15 -10.29 -4.87
N GLU A 99 10.19 -9.99 -4.09
CA GLU A 99 10.06 -9.19 -2.87
C GLU A 99 9.46 -7.81 -3.18
N ARG A 100 9.86 -7.20 -4.30
CA ARG A 100 9.35 -5.89 -4.70
C ARG A 100 7.87 -5.90 -5.06
N GLU A 101 7.42 -6.92 -5.78
CA GLU A 101 6.01 -7.10 -6.13
C GLU A 101 5.18 -7.40 -4.88
N GLU A 102 5.70 -8.18 -3.94
CA GLU A 102 5.03 -8.42 -2.65
C GLU A 102 4.87 -7.12 -1.83
N ARG A 103 5.91 -6.27 -1.78
CA ARG A 103 5.79 -4.95 -1.13
C ARG A 103 4.78 -4.05 -1.85
N ARG A 104 4.75 -4.08 -3.19
CA ARG A 104 3.81 -3.28 -3.99
C ARG A 104 2.37 -3.73 -3.76
N THR A 105 2.10 -5.02 -3.89
CA THR A 105 0.76 -5.61 -3.66
C THR A 105 0.29 -5.35 -2.24
N THR A 106 1.17 -5.45 -1.24
CA THR A 106 0.84 -5.11 0.15
C THR A 106 0.49 -3.63 0.31
N ALA A 107 1.29 -2.72 -0.25
CA ALA A 107 0.98 -1.29 -0.18
C ALA A 107 -0.35 -0.93 -0.88
N LEU A 108 -0.65 -1.57 -2.01
CA LEU A 108 -1.94 -1.39 -2.71
C LEU A 108 -3.11 -1.90 -1.87
N ARG A 109 -2.99 -3.07 -1.23
CA ARG A 109 -4.01 -3.59 -0.31
C ARG A 109 -4.22 -2.67 0.88
N THR A 110 -3.14 -2.20 1.52
CA THR A 110 -3.23 -1.26 2.64
C THR A 110 -3.91 0.05 2.24
N HIS A 111 -3.56 0.59 1.07
CA HIS A 111 -4.20 1.79 0.56
C HIS A 111 -5.69 1.57 0.27
N ALA A 112 -6.04 0.44 -0.35
CA ALA A 112 -7.44 0.10 -0.62
C ALA A 112 -8.25 -0.03 0.69
N ALA A 113 -7.72 -0.74 1.69
CA ALA A 113 -8.36 -0.87 3.00
C ALA A 113 -8.52 0.48 3.71
N TRP A 114 -7.50 1.34 3.67
CA TRP A 114 -7.59 2.69 4.21
C TRP A 114 -8.66 3.53 3.49
N THR A 115 -8.71 3.45 2.16
CA THR A 115 -9.70 4.18 1.35
C THR A 115 -11.11 3.74 1.69
N GLU A 116 -11.33 2.44 1.86
CA GLU A 116 -12.64 1.89 2.23
C GLU A 116 -13.05 2.34 3.63
N GLN A 117 -12.13 2.28 4.61
CA GLN A 117 -12.39 2.80 5.95
C GLN A 117 -12.74 4.30 5.94
N GLN A 118 -12.11 5.10 5.08
CA GLN A 118 -12.47 6.52 4.96
C GLN A 118 -13.86 6.72 4.35
N ARG A 119 -14.28 5.85 3.42
CA ARG A 119 -15.65 5.88 2.87
C ARG A 119 -16.67 5.53 3.93
N GLU A 120 -16.45 4.44 4.67
CA GLU A 120 -17.31 4.03 5.79
C GLU A 120 -17.46 5.16 6.81
N LYS A 121 -16.35 5.78 7.23
CA LYS A 121 -16.38 6.93 8.17
C LYS A 121 -17.11 8.15 7.62
N ARG A 122 -16.99 8.42 6.32
CA ARG A 122 -17.68 9.53 5.67
C ARG A 122 -19.19 9.27 5.61
N ASP A 123 -19.57 8.03 5.39
CA ASP A 123 -20.97 7.62 5.22
C ASP A 123 -21.64 7.31 6.58
N GLU A 124 -20.87 7.26 7.68
CA GLU A 124 -21.37 7.12 9.05
C GLU A 124 -22.19 8.36 9.48
N LEU A 125 -23.47 8.14 9.80
CA LEU A 125 -24.36 9.16 10.32
C LEU A 125 -24.38 9.10 11.86
N CYS A 126 -23.78 10.11 12.51
CA CYS A 126 -23.89 10.28 13.96
C CYS A 126 -25.10 11.16 14.31
N ALA A 127 -26.02 10.62 15.11
CA ALA A 127 -27.15 11.37 15.66
C ALA A 127 -27.17 11.31 17.19
N GLU A 128 -27.35 12.47 17.83
CA GLU A 128 -27.59 12.55 19.27
C GLU A 128 -29.10 12.60 19.53
N VAL A 129 -29.58 11.75 20.44
CA VAL A 129 -31.01 11.66 20.78
C VAL A 129 -31.23 11.98 22.25
N TRP A 130 -32.17 12.90 22.51
CA TRP A 130 -32.58 13.27 23.86
C TRP A 130 -33.87 12.54 24.25
N LEU A 131 -33.85 11.90 25.42
CA LEU A 131 -35.01 11.18 25.95
C LEU A 131 -35.66 11.97 27.09
N GLY A 132 -36.99 12.04 27.08
CA GLY A 132 -37.74 12.54 28.22
C GLY A 132 -37.43 11.75 29.49
N ALA A 133 -37.41 12.42 30.66
CA ALA A 133 -36.92 11.85 31.91
C ALA A 133 -37.59 10.51 32.31
N ALA A 134 -38.90 10.36 32.04
CA ALA A 134 -39.62 9.11 32.31
C ALA A 134 -39.18 7.95 31.40
N ALA A 135 -38.93 8.21 30.11
CA ALA A 135 -38.39 7.21 29.20
C ALA A 135 -36.95 6.85 29.60
N GLY A 136 -36.11 7.85 29.90
CA GLY A 136 -34.74 7.63 30.34
C GLY A 136 -34.61 6.83 31.64
N ARG A 137 -35.53 6.99 32.60
CA ARG A 137 -35.58 6.12 33.80
C ARG A 137 -35.93 4.68 33.46
N ARG A 138 -36.90 4.47 32.56
CA ARG A 138 -37.31 3.12 32.14
C ARG A 138 -36.19 2.38 31.41
N VAL A 139 -35.51 3.04 30.47
CA VAL A 139 -34.37 2.46 29.74
C VAL A 139 -33.26 2.05 30.72
N ARG A 140 -32.89 2.92 31.67
CA ARG A 140 -31.88 2.60 32.69
C ARG A 140 -32.27 1.41 33.58
N ALA A 141 -33.53 1.34 34.01
CA ALA A 141 -34.00 0.22 34.83
C ALA A 141 -34.04 -1.11 34.06
N VAL A 142 -34.33 -1.07 32.75
CA VAL A 142 -34.27 -2.26 31.88
C VAL A 142 -32.82 -2.68 31.65
N ALA A 143 -31.94 -1.75 31.31
CA ALA A 143 -30.52 -1.98 31.11
C ALA A 143 -29.87 -2.64 32.34
N ALA A 144 -30.14 -2.09 33.55
CA ALA A 144 -29.64 -2.65 34.80
C ALA A 144 -30.13 -4.08 35.07
N ARG A 145 -31.40 -4.37 34.77
CA ARG A 145 -31.97 -5.73 34.95
C ARG A 145 -31.40 -6.73 33.95
N ALA A 146 -31.09 -6.29 32.73
CA ALA A 146 -30.57 -7.14 31.66
C ALA A 146 -29.03 -7.24 31.64
N GLY A 147 -28.31 -6.50 32.50
CA GLY A 147 -26.85 -6.44 32.46
C GLY A 147 -26.30 -5.80 31.18
N LEU A 148 -27.04 -4.81 30.66
CA LEU A 148 -26.74 -4.03 29.46
C LEU A 148 -26.49 -2.56 29.82
N THR A 149 -25.92 -1.82 28.89
CA THR A 149 -25.87 -0.36 28.89
C THR A 149 -27.18 0.22 28.33
N PRO A 150 -27.53 1.48 28.69
CA PRO A 150 -28.67 2.16 28.08
C PRO A 150 -28.60 2.23 26.55
N ASN A 151 -27.39 2.35 25.98
CA ASN A 151 -27.19 2.39 24.52
C ASN A 151 -27.56 1.05 23.86
N GLU A 152 -27.12 -0.08 24.42
CA GLU A 152 -27.48 -1.40 23.90
C GLU A 152 -28.99 -1.65 23.90
N VAL A 153 -29.72 -1.15 24.92
CA VAL A 153 -31.19 -1.24 24.94
C VAL A 153 -31.82 -0.38 23.85
N LEU A 154 -31.29 0.82 23.58
CA LEU A 154 -31.76 1.70 22.51
C LEU A 154 -31.49 1.10 21.12
N VAL A 155 -30.32 0.50 20.90
CA VAL A 155 -30.00 -0.23 19.66
C VAL A 155 -31.03 -1.35 19.42
N GLN A 156 -31.29 -2.18 20.43
CA GLN A 156 -32.28 -3.26 20.29
C GLN A 156 -33.72 -2.78 20.05
N LEU A 157 -34.07 -1.60 20.56
CA LEU A 157 -35.34 -0.94 20.24
C LEU A 157 -35.39 -0.52 18.77
N VAL A 158 -34.35 0.15 18.27
CA VAL A 158 -34.26 0.63 16.89
C VAL A 158 -34.27 -0.53 15.89
N GLU A 159 -33.55 -1.62 16.16
CA GLU A 159 -33.54 -2.83 15.33
C GLU A 159 -34.93 -3.49 15.17
N ARG A 160 -35.86 -3.19 16.09
CA ARG A 160 -37.22 -3.78 16.14
C ARG A 160 -38.30 -2.77 15.79
N VAL A 161 -37.92 -1.56 15.35
CA VAL A 161 -38.86 -0.57 14.86
C VAL A 161 -39.49 -1.07 13.57
N SER A 162 -40.82 -0.99 13.52
CA SER A 162 -41.62 -1.08 12.31
C SER A 162 -42.33 0.25 12.10
N VAL A 163 -42.47 0.65 10.84
CA VAL A 163 -43.21 1.84 10.42
C VAL A 163 -44.35 1.34 9.54
N ASP A 164 -45.59 1.67 9.89
CA ASP A 164 -46.74 1.32 9.06
C ASP A 164 -46.93 2.30 7.89
N ASP A 165 -47.92 2.03 7.04
CA ASP A 165 -48.21 2.82 5.83
C ASP A 165 -48.61 4.27 6.17
N ASP A 166 -49.08 4.52 7.39
CA ASP A 166 -49.45 5.85 7.90
C ASP A 166 -48.26 6.58 8.58
N GLY A 167 -47.08 5.95 8.63
CA GLY A 167 -45.87 6.50 9.22
C GLY A 167 -45.78 6.37 10.75
N VAL A 168 -46.65 5.57 11.38
CA VAL A 168 -46.62 5.32 12.82
C VAL A 168 -45.47 4.37 13.15
N VAL A 169 -44.60 4.83 14.04
CA VAL A 169 -43.45 4.06 14.53
C VAL A 169 -43.88 3.19 15.71
N SER A 170 -43.75 1.87 15.58
CA SER A 170 -44.08 0.93 16.64
C SER A 170 -42.99 -0.13 16.81
N VAL A 171 -42.87 -0.67 18.02
CA VAL A 171 -41.93 -1.74 18.35
C VAL A 171 -42.73 -2.88 18.99
N ALA A 172 -42.62 -4.08 18.43
CA ALA A 172 -43.25 -5.26 19.01
C ALA A 172 -42.68 -5.56 20.42
N PRO A 173 -43.49 -6.11 21.35
CA PRO A 173 -42.99 -6.48 22.67
C PRO A 173 -41.79 -7.44 22.58
N PHE A 174 -40.71 -7.12 23.29
CA PHE A 174 -39.54 -7.99 23.39
C PHE A 174 -38.85 -7.83 24.75
N THR A 175 -37.98 -8.79 25.07
CA THR A 175 -37.13 -8.76 26.27
C THR A 175 -35.69 -8.46 25.84
N PRO A 176 -35.09 -7.35 26.29
CA PRO A 176 -33.70 -7.05 25.98
C PRO A 176 -32.75 -8.08 26.60
N GLY A 177 -31.74 -8.48 25.85
CA GLY A 177 -30.73 -9.43 26.31
C GLY A 177 -29.48 -9.34 25.46
N ARG A 178 -28.37 -9.92 25.91
CA ARG A 178 -27.18 -10.04 25.06
C ARG A 178 -27.52 -11.00 23.92
N THR A 179 -27.68 -10.47 22.72
CA THR A 179 -27.66 -11.29 21.51
C THR A 179 -26.28 -11.94 21.43
N ALA A 180 -26.23 -13.27 21.50
CA ALA A 180 -25.07 -13.98 20.97
C ALA A 180 -24.98 -13.54 19.50
N GLY A 181 -23.85 -12.96 19.11
CA GLY A 181 -23.62 -12.57 17.72
C GLY A 181 -23.94 -13.74 16.81
N LEU A 182 -24.47 -13.41 15.63
CA LEU A 182 -24.49 -14.30 14.48
C LEU A 182 -23.10 -14.97 14.38
N SER A 183 -23.02 -16.22 14.82
CA SER A 183 -21.91 -17.09 14.46
C SER A 183 -21.99 -17.24 12.95
N GLU A 184 -21.08 -16.55 12.26
CA GLU A 184 -20.76 -16.84 10.87
C GLU A 184 -20.55 -18.35 10.72
N GLU A 185 -21.29 -18.92 9.79
CA GLU A 185 -21.02 -20.23 9.21
C GLU A 185 -19.53 -20.31 8.83
N ARG A 186 -18.90 -21.41 9.23
CA ARG A 186 -17.67 -21.92 8.63
C ARG A 186 -17.93 -23.33 8.14
#